data_AF-A0A239PRD3-F1
#
_entry.id   AF-A0A239PRD3-F1
#
_cell.length_a   1.000
_cell.length_b   1.000
_cell.length_c   1.000
_cell.angle_alpha   90.00
_cell.angle_beta   90.00
_cell.angle_gamma   90.00
#
_symmetry.space_group_name_H-M   'P 1'
#
loop_
_entity.id
_entity.type
_entity.pdbx_description
1 polymer ?
#
loop_
_entity_poly.entity_id
_entity_poly.type
_entity_poly.pdbx_seq_one_letter_code
_entity_poly.pdbx_strand_id
1 'polypeptide(L)'
;MTKQPFGAMTCTAMALRPLYGQKTTWIGSLMRKFLVLLDDSHECLNAMRFAAMRAANGGGGVVIMSVIPTADIQHGFGVADVMRAEAHERIEAHFEVFAKWMRSRPRVEPELIIREGDPAEEVIAQIAEDPEIGVVVLGLNSDKSSQNPVLNRLLRDAAALACPITIVPGDIPKERLEAIT
;
A
#
# COMPACT_ATOMS: atom_id res chain seq x y z
N MET A 1 -62.23 -19.05 -29.18
CA MET A 1 -62.71 -18.49 -27.90
C MET A 1 -62.43 -19.55 -26.85
N THR A 2 -61.44 -19.41 -25.99
CA THR A 2 -61.57 -18.72 -24.69
C THR A 2 -60.20 -18.27 -24.16
N LYS A 3 -60.16 -17.05 -23.63
CA LYS A 3 -59.00 -16.42 -22.97
C LYS A 3 -58.76 -17.07 -21.60
N GLN A 4 -57.50 -17.35 -21.25
CA GLN A 4 -57.09 -17.54 -19.85
C GLN A 4 -56.43 -16.25 -19.31
N PRO A 5 -56.69 -15.86 -18.05
CA PRO A 5 -56.32 -14.55 -17.53
C PRO A 5 -54.93 -14.55 -16.88
N PHE A 6 -54.27 -13.39 -16.98
CA PHE A 6 -53.08 -13.02 -16.21
C PHE A 6 -53.39 -13.07 -14.71
N GLY A 7 -52.73 -13.97 -13.99
CA GLY A 7 -52.74 -14.04 -12.52
C GLY A 7 -51.62 -13.20 -11.93
N ALA A 8 -52.00 -12.20 -11.13
CA ALA A 8 -51.11 -11.34 -10.37
C ALA A 8 -50.24 -12.16 -9.39
N MET A 9 -48.92 -12.12 -9.54
CA MET A 9 -48.00 -12.54 -8.49
C MET A 9 -47.91 -11.41 -7.46
N THR A 10 -48.67 -11.58 -6.37
CA THR A 10 -48.58 -10.79 -5.16
C THR A 10 -47.18 -10.89 -4.57
N CYS A 11 -46.64 -9.72 -4.19
CA CYS A 11 -45.38 -9.56 -3.47
C CYS A 11 -45.45 -10.26 -2.10
N THR A 12 -45.09 -11.55 -2.06
CA THR A 12 -45.01 -12.31 -0.82
C THR A 12 -43.63 -12.09 -0.19
N ALA A 13 -43.59 -11.14 0.73
CA ALA A 13 -42.70 -11.06 1.90
C ALA A 13 -41.38 -11.86 1.84
N MET A 14 -40.36 -11.31 1.18
CA MET A 14 -38.99 -11.56 1.63
C MET A 14 -38.81 -10.82 2.95
N ALA A 15 -38.93 -11.58 4.04
CA ALA A 15 -38.60 -11.14 5.38
C ALA A 15 -37.20 -10.49 5.36
N LEU A 16 -37.16 -9.17 5.59
CA LEU A 16 -35.93 -8.47 5.93
C LEU A 16 -35.35 -9.12 7.18
N ARG A 17 -34.38 -10.02 6.99
CA ARG A 17 -33.45 -10.36 8.05
C ARG A 17 -32.65 -9.09 8.34
N PRO A 18 -32.70 -8.54 9.57
CA PRO A 18 -31.86 -7.42 9.91
C PRO A 18 -30.41 -7.89 9.82
N LEU A 19 -29.59 -7.25 8.98
CA LEU A 19 -28.12 -7.41 8.95
C LEU A 19 -27.48 -6.75 10.19
N TYR A 20 -28.16 -6.77 11.33
CA TYR A 20 -27.74 -6.15 12.57
C TYR A 20 -27.77 -7.20 13.67
N GLY A 21 -26.65 -7.91 13.82
CA GLY A 21 -26.57 -9.00 14.78
C GLY A 21 -25.49 -10.04 14.50
N GLN A 22 -24.33 -9.65 13.98
CA GLN A 22 -23.10 -10.38 14.27
C GLN A 22 -22.25 -9.42 15.08
N LYS A 23 -22.08 -9.74 16.37
CA LYS A 23 -21.10 -9.08 17.22
C LYS A 23 -19.71 -9.41 16.66
N THR A 24 -19.25 -8.69 15.66
CA THR A 24 -17.82 -8.57 15.42
C THR A 24 -17.33 -7.70 16.57
N THR A 25 -16.82 -8.32 17.62
CA THR A 25 -15.77 -7.72 18.42
C THR A 25 -14.64 -7.38 17.45
N TRP A 26 -14.69 -6.18 16.86
CA TRP A 26 -13.57 -5.59 16.14
C TRP A 26 -12.51 -5.34 17.19
N ILE A 27 -11.67 -6.36 17.36
CA ILE A 27 -10.40 -6.39 18.06
C ILE A 27 -9.80 -4.97 18.05
N GLY A 28 -9.62 -4.41 19.24
CA GLY A 28 -9.54 -2.97 19.47
C GLY A 28 -8.54 -2.27 18.56
N SER A 29 -8.98 -1.17 17.93
CA SER A 29 -8.17 -0.11 17.32
C SER A 29 -6.72 -0.50 16.99
N LEU A 30 -6.50 -1.52 16.15
CA LEU A 30 -5.18 -1.71 15.55
C LEU A 30 -4.96 -0.48 14.68
N MET A 31 -3.90 0.26 14.97
CA MET A 31 -3.51 1.41 14.17
C MET A 31 -3.29 0.91 12.74
N ARG A 32 -4.07 1.41 11.77
CA ARG A 32 -3.88 1.01 10.38
C ARG A 32 -2.63 1.68 9.83
N LYS A 33 -1.63 0.88 9.48
CA LYS A 33 -0.41 1.33 8.82
C LYS A 33 -0.58 1.32 7.29
N PHE A 34 -0.01 2.33 6.64
CA PHE A 34 0.13 2.42 5.19
C PHE A 34 1.54 2.01 4.81
N LEU A 35 1.68 0.95 4.02
CA LEU A 35 2.97 0.51 3.49
C LEU A 35 3.25 1.23 2.17
N VAL A 36 4.42 1.86 2.05
CA VAL A 36 4.90 2.52 0.83
C VAL A 36 6.26 1.97 0.47
N LEU A 37 6.49 1.70 -0.82
CA LEU A 37 7.82 1.35 -1.31
C LEU A 37 8.65 2.61 -1.55
N LEU A 38 9.88 2.61 -1.03
CA LEU A 38 10.92 3.59 -1.29
C LEU A 38 11.81 3.10 -2.43
N ASP A 39 11.71 3.80 -3.55
CA ASP A 39 12.57 3.65 -4.72
C ASP A 39 13.06 5.04 -5.20
N ASP A 40 13.87 5.06 -6.25
CA ASP A 40 14.41 6.31 -6.82
C ASP A 40 13.48 6.94 -7.87
N SER A 41 12.21 6.50 -7.94
CA SER A 41 11.24 6.98 -8.92
C SER A 41 10.56 8.28 -8.50
N HIS A 42 10.07 9.03 -9.49
CA HIS A 42 9.36 10.29 -9.22
C HIS A 42 7.97 10.03 -8.64
N GLU A 43 7.30 8.97 -9.09
CA GLU A 43 5.95 8.58 -8.67
C GLU A 43 5.89 8.15 -7.20
N CYS A 44 7.00 7.67 -6.63
CA CYS A 44 7.12 7.33 -5.22
C CYS A 44 6.82 8.52 -4.29
N LEU A 45 7.19 9.74 -4.69
CA LEU A 45 6.94 10.95 -3.91
C LEU A 45 5.45 11.19 -3.61
N ASN A 46 4.59 10.99 -4.61
CA ASN A 46 3.15 11.19 -4.43
C ASN A 46 2.51 10.05 -3.64
N ALA A 47 3.01 8.81 -3.78
CA ALA A 47 2.61 7.69 -2.94
C ALA A 47 2.91 7.97 -1.45
N MET A 48 4.12 8.47 -1.15
CA MET A 48 4.49 8.86 0.22
C MET A 48 3.62 9.98 0.77
N ARG A 49 3.37 11.02 -0.04
CA ARG A 49 2.49 12.12 0.37
C ARG A 49 1.08 11.63 0.70
N PHE A 50 0.51 10.83 -0.20
CA PHE A 50 -0.80 10.24 0.01
C PHE A 50 -0.87 9.43 1.29
N ALA A 51 0.10 8.52 1.51
CA ALA A 51 0.14 7.66 2.69
C ALA A 51 0.25 8.48 3.98
N ALA A 52 1.15 9.47 4.03
CA ALA A 52 1.33 10.31 5.21
C ALA A 52 0.10 11.16 5.54
N MET A 53 -0.55 11.72 4.52
CA MET A 53 -1.76 12.54 4.71
C MET A 53 -2.96 11.68 5.12
N ARG A 54 -3.12 10.50 4.51
CA ARG A 54 -4.13 9.52 4.93
C ARG A 54 -3.92 9.02 6.36
N ALA A 55 -2.67 8.71 6.72
CA ALA A 55 -2.32 8.27 8.05
C ALA A 55 -2.65 9.36 9.09
N ALA A 56 -2.26 10.61 8.83
CA ALA A 56 -2.56 11.73 9.71
C ALA A 56 -4.07 11.95 9.91
N ASN A 57 -4.85 11.93 8.83
CA ASN A 57 -6.30 12.15 8.90
C ASN A 57 -7.05 10.97 9.54
N GLY A 58 -6.52 9.75 9.40
CA GLY A 58 -7.13 8.52 9.90
C GLY A 58 -6.62 8.03 11.25
N GLY A 59 -5.64 8.72 11.86
CA GLY A 59 -4.97 8.25 13.09
C GLY A 59 -4.16 6.96 12.91
N GLY A 60 -3.58 6.77 11.71
CA GLY A 60 -2.78 5.60 11.33
C GLY A 60 -1.27 5.85 11.36
N GLY A 61 -0.51 4.86 10.94
CA GLY A 61 0.96 4.92 10.80
C GLY A 61 1.42 4.80 9.35
N VAL A 62 2.70 5.03 9.10
CA VAL A 62 3.33 4.80 7.78
C VAL A 62 4.53 3.90 7.96
N VAL A 63 4.60 2.84 7.16
CA VAL A 63 5.80 2.01 6.98
C VAL A 63 6.37 2.34 5.62
N ILE A 64 7.62 2.76 5.59
CA ILE A 64 8.39 2.95 4.36
C ILE A 64 9.31 1.74 4.23
N MET A 65 9.16 1.00 3.14
CA MET A 65 9.95 -0.18 2.87
C MET A 65 10.85 0.02 1.66
N SER A 66 12.13 -0.28 1.80
CA SER A 66 13.04 -0.39 0.65
C SER A 66 13.55 -1.82 0.55
N VAL A 67 13.73 -2.30 -0.68
CA VAL A 67 14.19 -3.66 -0.96
C VAL A 67 15.47 -3.57 -1.76
N ILE A 68 16.55 -4.15 -1.23
CA ILE A 68 17.83 -4.29 -1.91
C ILE A 68 17.74 -5.56 -2.78
N PRO A 69 17.77 -5.43 -4.11
CA PRO A 69 17.65 -6.60 -4.99
C PRO A 69 18.87 -7.51 -4.84
N THR A 70 18.64 -8.80 -4.57
CA THR A 70 19.73 -9.78 -4.46
C THR A 70 20.43 -10.05 -5.80
N ALA A 71 19.76 -9.76 -6.92
CA ALA A 71 20.35 -9.80 -8.25
C ALA A 71 21.55 -8.84 -8.42
N ASP A 72 21.59 -7.75 -7.63
CA ASP A 72 22.68 -6.78 -7.69
C ASP A 72 23.93 -7.24 -6.91
N ILE A 73 23.81 -8.30 -6.10
CA ILE A 73 24.84 -8.80 -5.16
C ILE A 73 25.60 -10.03 -5.74
N GLN A 74 25.78 -10.10 -7.05
CA GLN A 74 26.48 -11.22 -7.73
C GLN A 74 28.01 -11.03 -7.87
N HIS A 75 28.70 -10.51 -6.84
CA HIS A 75 30.13 -10.23 -6.90
C HIS A 75 30.87 -10.84 -5.70
N GLY A 76 32.06 -11.43 -5.94
CA GLY A 76 32.73 -12.42 -5.08
C GLY A 76 33.08 -12.01 -3.64
N PHE A 77 33.65 -12.97 -2.89
CA PHE A 77 33.94 -12.91 -1.45
C PHE A 77 34.40 -11.52 -0.97
N GLY A 78 33.55 -10.85 -0.17
CA GLY A 78 33.84 -9.58 0.53
C GLY A 78 33.30 -8.30 -0.11
N VAL A 79 32.97 -8.29 -1.42
CA VAL A 79 32.40 -7.10 -2.09
C VAL A 79 30.91 -6.94 -1.78
N ALA A 80 30.21 -8.08 -1.65
CA ALA A 80 28.79 -8.12 -1.32
C ALA A 80 28.44 -7.37 -0.02
N ASP A 81 29.23 -7.56 1.04
CA ASP A 81 28.96 -6.95 2.35
C ASP A 81 29.16 -5.42 2.32
N VAL A 82 30.16 -4.95 1.57
CA VAL A 82 30.40 -3.52 1.35
C VAL A 82 29.25 -2.90 0.54
N MET A 83 28.84 -3.54 -0.56
CA MET A 83 27.72 -3.05 -1.38
C MET A 83 26.41 -3.00 -0.59
N ARG A 84 26.16 -3.98 0.29
CA ARG A 84 25.00 -3.93 1.21
C ARG A 84 25.10 -2.73 2.15
N ALA A 85 26.25 -2.54 2.80
CA ALA A 85 26.43 -1.41 3.70
C ALA A 85 26.18 -0.06 2.99
N GLU A 86 26.72 0.12 1.78
CA GLU A 86 26.50 1.33 0.97
C GLU A 86 25.01 1.49 0.57
N ALA A 87 24.33 0.40 0.22
CA ALA A 87 22.91 0.43 -0.10
C ALA A 87 22.07 0.83 1.13
N HIS A 88 22.38 0.27 2.30
CA HIS A 88 21.75 0.64 3.56
C HIS A 88 21.93 2.14 3.88
N GLU A 89 23.17 2.65 3.82
CA GLU A 89 23.45 4.07 4.08
C GLU A 89 22.67 4.99 3.12
N ARG A 90 22.62 4.64 1.83
CA ARG A 90 21.85 5.40 0.83
C ARG A 90 20.35 5.38 1.13
N ILE A 91 19.81 4.22 1.49
CA ILE A 91 18.38 4.06 1.84
C ILE A 91 18.04 4.90 3.08
N GLU A 92 18.85 4.83 4.12
CA GLU A 92 18.66 5.62 5.35
C GLU A 92 18.71 7.13 5.07
N ALA A 93 19.68 7.57 4.26
CA ALA A 93 19.78 8.97 3.87
C ALA A 93 18.54 9.44 3.07
N HIS A 94 18.04 8.62 2.14
CA HIS A 94 16.87 8.95 1.35
C HIS A 94 15.59 8.95 2.20
N PHE A 95 15.44 7.96 3.08
CA PHE A 95 14.35 7.87 4.04
C PHE A 95 14.27 9.11 4.94
N GLU A 96 15.40 9.58 5.48
CA GLU A 96 15.40 10.68 6.44
C GLU A 96 14.92 12.01 5.83
N VAL A 97 15.10 12.21 4.51
CA VAL A 97 14.51 13.36 3.79
C VAL A 97 12.98 13.34 3.89
N PHE A 98 12.37 12.17 3.65
CA PHE A 98 10.93 12.01 3.73
C PHE A 98 10.42 12.00 5.17
N ALA A 99 11.13 11.35 6.09
CA ALA A 99 10.77 11.30 7.49
C ALA A 99 10.71 12.71 8.10
N LYS A 100 11.70 13.58 7.82
CA LYS A 100 11.66 15.00 8.21
C LYS A 100 10.41 15.72 7.71
N TRP A 101 10.03 15.48 6.46
CA TRP A 101 8.81 16.06 5.89
C TRP A 101 7.54 15.53 6.58
N MET A 102 7.44 14.22 6.83
CA MET A 102 6.29 13.59 7.50
C MET A 102 6.13 14.06 8.95
N ARG A 103 7.23 14.18 9.70
CA ARG A 103 7.25 14.70 11.07
C ARG A 103 6.81 16.17 11.14
N SER A 104 7.28 16.98 10.20
CA SER A 104 7.07 18.44 10.24
C SER A 104 5.71 18.90 9.73
N ARG A 105 5.09 18.18 8.80
CA ARG A 105 3.82 18.60 8.17
C ARG A 105 2.61 17.78 8.64
N PRO A 106 2.46 16.50 8.23
CA PRO A 106 1.34 15.69 8.71
C PRO A 106 1.48 15.22 10.16
N ARG A 107 2.63 15.46 10.82
CA ARG A 107 2.94 15.00 12.18
C ARG A 107 2.85 13.48 12.33
N VAL A 108 3.34 12.78 11.32
CA VAL A 108 3.43 11.32 11.27
C VAL A 108 4.89 10.91 11.44
N GLU A 109 5.15 9.96 12.33
CA GLU A 109 6.44 9.30 12.47
C GLU A 109 6.43 8.02 11.61
N PRO A 110 7.21 7.97 10.50
CA PRO A 110 7.28 6.76 9.69
C PRO A 110 8.30 5.75 10.25
N GLU A 111 7.99 4.47 10.07
CA GLU A 111 8.92 3.36 10.32
C GLU A 111 9.67 3.02 9.03
N LEU A 112 10.98 2.76 9.12
CA LEU A 112 11.79 2.27 8.00
C LEU A 112 11.98 0.76 8.10
N ILE A 113 11.66 0.04 7.03
CA ILE A 113 11.95 -1.38 6.87
C ILE A 113 12.87 -1.56 5.66
N ILE A 114 13.99 -2.26 5.84
CA ILE A 114 14.92 -2.61 4.76
C ILE A 114 14.92 -4.12 4.63
N ARG A 115 14.66 -4.61 3.41
CA ARG A 115 14.65 -6.05 3.07
C ARG A 115 15.62 -6.34 1.93
N GLU A 116 15.98 -7.60 1.76
CA GLU A 116 16.80 -8.07 0.64
C GLU A 116 16.01 -9.14 -0.13
N GLY A 117 15.78 -8.95 -1.43
CA GLY A 117 15.00 -9.93 -2.21
C GLY A 117 14.32 -9.37 -3.45
N ASP A 118 13.28 -10.07 -3.90
CA ASP A 118 12.37 -9.56 -4.92
C ASP A 118 11.38 -8.57 -4.27
N PRO A 119 11.23 -7.34 -4.79
CA PRO A 119 10.40 -6.34 -4.15
C PRO A 119 8.93 -6.74 -3.98
N ALA A 120 8.34 -7.52 -4.90
CA ALA A 120 6.94 -7.92 -4.78
C ALA A 120 6.76 -9.05 -3.75
N GLU A 121 7.69 -10.00 -3.72
CA GLU A 121 7.71 -11.06 -2.71
C GLU A 121 7.90 -10.47 -1.30
N GLU A 122 8.83 -9.52 -1.15
CA GLU A 122 9.09 -8.85 0.12
C GLU A 122 7.92 -7.96 0.58
N VAL A 123 7.14 -7.35 -0.33
CA VAL A 123 5.87 -6.67 0.02
C VAL A 123 4.88 -7.66 0.63
N ILE A 124 4.67 -8.81 -0.01
CA ILE A 124 3.72 -9.82 0.48
C ILE A 124 4.18 -10.36 1.83
N ALA A 125 5.47 -10.63 1.99
CA ALA A 125 6.06 -11.09 3.25
C ALA A 125 5.88 -10.04 4.37
N GLN A 126 6.15 -8.76 4.08
CA GLN A 126 5.99 -7.69 5.05
C GLN A 126 4.53 -7.52 5.52
N ILE A 127 3.56 -7.63 4.61
CA ILE A 127 2.13 -7.58 4.97
C ILE A 127 1.74 -8.76 5.86
N ALA A 128 2.31 -9.94 5.62
CA ALA A 128 2.05 -11.12 6.44
C ALA A 128 2.69 -11.03 7.84
N GLU A 129 3.86 -10.40 7.95
CA GLU A 129 4.60 -10.23 9.20
C GLU A 129 4.08 -9.09 10.08
N ASP A 130 3.55 -8.02 9.48
CA ASP A 130 2.91 -6.90 10.19
C ASP A 130 1.42 -6.78 9.81
N PRO A 131 0.51 -7.46 10.55
CA PRO A 131 -0.93 -7.39 10.34
C PRO A 131 -1.55 -6.01 10.56
N GLU A 132 -0.80 -5.03 11.10
CA GLU A 132 -1.28 -3.64 11.20
C GLU A 132 -1.24 -2.94 9.83
N ILE A 133 -0.50 -3.48 8.85
CA ILE A 133 -0.48 -2.97 7.48
C ILE A 133 -1.82 -3.23 6.80
N GLY A 134 -2.65 -2.19 6.77
CA GLY A 134 -4.00 -2.24 6.24
C GLY A 134 -4.12 -1.81 4.78
N VAL A 135 -3.10 -1.14 4.21
CA VAL A 135 -3.11 -0.65 2.83
C VAL A 135 -1.68 -0.60 2.28
N VAL A 136 -1.48 -1.08 1.06
CA VAL A 136 -0.27 -0.82 0.27
C VAL A 136 -0.50 0.38 -0.63
N VAL A 137 0.43 1.33 -0.69
CA VAL A 137 0.34 2.51 -1.54
C VAL A 137 1.49 2.50 -2.55
N LEU A 138 1.15 2.53 -3.85
CA LEU A 138 2.11 2.50 -4.94
C LEU A 138 1.96 3.72 -5.85
N GLY A 139 3.09 4.30 -6.22
CA GLY A 139 3.15 5.32 -7.26
C GLY A 139 2.98 4.69 -8.65
N LEU A 140 2.27 5.38 -9.53
CA LEU A 140 2.16 5.02 -10.94
C LEU A 140 2.48 6.21 -11.81
N ASN A 141 3.49 6.08 -12.67
CA ASN A 141 3.76 7.07 -13.68
C ASN A 141 2.64 7.09 -14.75
N SER A 142 2.22 8.28 -15.19
CA SER A 142 1.16 8.45 -16.19
C SER A 142 1.62 8.15 -17.62
N ASP A 143 2.94 8.08 -17.86
CA ASP A 143 3.51 7.69 -19.14
C ASP A 143 3.39 6.17 -19.37
N LYS A 144 2.73 5.79 -20.47
CA LYS A 144 2.41 4.38 -20.82
C LYS A 144 3.62 3.46 -20.96
N SER A 145 4.85 3.98 -20.95
CA SER A 145 6.08 3.22 -21.14
C SER A 145 6.77 2.77 -19.84
N SER A 146 6.43 3.34 -18.68
CA SER A 146 7.02 2.96 -17.38
C SER A 146 6.01 2.14 -16.58
N GLN A 147 5.93 0.85 -16.92
CA GLN A 147 5.23 -0.11 -16.08
C GLN A 147 5.93 -0.22 -14.72
N ASN A 148 5.22 0.00 -13.61
CA ASN A 148 5.73 -0.30 -12.28
C ASN A 148 5.84 -1.83 -12.14
N PRO A 149 7.07 -2.41 -12.09
CA PRO A 149 7.24 -3.87 -12.13
C PRO A 149 6.63 -4.54 -10.91
N VAL A 150 6.70 -3.88 -9.75
CA VAL A 150 6.15 -4.38 -8.49
C VAL A 150 4.63 -4.41 -8.56
N LEU A 151 3.99 -3.31 -9.01
CA LEU A 151 2.54 -3.28 -9.21
C LEU A 151 2.08 -4.41 -10.13
N ASN A 152 2.74 -4.60 -11.27
CA ASN A 152 2.37 -5.65 -12.22
C ASN A 152 2.49 -7.05 -11.62
N ARG A 153 3.52 -7.29 -10.80
CA ARG A 153 3.71 -8.57 -10.12
C ARG A 153 2.62 -8.79 -9.07
N LEU A 154 2.37 -7.80 -8.23
CA LEU A 154 1.32 -7.84 -7.21
C LEU A 154 -0.08 -8.02 -7.81
N LEU A 155 -0.35 -7.43 -8.98
CA LEU A 155 -1.63 -7.61 -9.69
C LEU A 155 -1.79 -9.01 -10.27
N ARG A 156 -0.70 -9.66 -10.72
CA ARG A 156 -0.75 -11.07 -11.16
C ARG A 156 -1.04 -12.01 -10.00
N ASP A 157 -0.45 -11.72 -8.84
CA ASP A 157 -0.56 -12.53 -7.64
C ASP A 157 -1.55 -11.94 -6.62
N ALA A 158 -2.59 -11.26 -7.11
CA ALA A 158 -3.51 -10.48 -6.28
C ALA A 158 -4.23 -11.32 -5.20
N ALA A 159 -4.37 -12.64 -5.40
CA ALA A 159 -4.96 -13.55 -4.42
C ALA A 159 -4.10 -13.71 -3.15
N ALA A 160 -2.80 -13.38 -3.20
CA ALA A 160 -1.89 -13.45 -2.06
C ALA A 160 -1.93 -12.19 -1.17
N LEU A 161 -2.58 -11.12 -1.63
CA LEU A 161 -2.65 -9.85 -0.89
C LEU A 161 -3.71 -9.93 0.21
N ALA A 162 -3.28 -9.75 1.46
CA ALA A 162 -4.18 -9.69 2.62
C ALA A 162 -4.82 -8.31 2.81
N CYS A 163 -4.40 -7.28 2.06
CA CYS A 163 -4.89 -5.91 2.18
C CYS A 163 -4.98 -5.22 0.80
N PRO A 164 -5.83 -4.18 0.66
CA PRO A 164 -5.99 -3.46 -0.60
C PRO A 164 -4.75 -2.68 -1.02
N ILE A 165 -4.59 -2.50 -2.33
CA ILE A 165 -3.60 -1.60 -2.93
C ILE A 165 -4.28 -0.29 -3.34
N THR A 166 -3.66 0.83 -2.99
CA THR A 166 -3.97 2.16 -3.53
C THR A 166 -2.92 2.57 -4.54
N ILE A 167 -3.36 2.89 -5.76
CA ILE A 167 -2.48 3.37 -6.82
C ILE A 167 -2.60 4.89 -6.89
N VAL A 168 -1.47 5.59 -6.78
CA VAL A 168 -1.39 7.06 -6.77
C VAL A 168 -0.70 7.54 -8.05
N PRO A 169 -1.41 8.29 -8.92
CA PRO A 169 -0.79 8.85 -10.12
C PRO A 169 0.38 9.79 -9.79
N GLY A 170 1.48 9.70 -10.53
CA GLY A 170 2.69 10.51 -10.33
C GLY A 170 2.50 11.99 -10.66
N ASP A 171 1.49 12.33 -11.45
CA ASP A 171 1.17 13.70 -11.89
C ASP A 171 0.03 14.34 -11.07
N ILE A 172 -0.51 13.65 -10.06
CA ILE A 172 -1.55 14.21 -9.22
C ILE A 172 -1.01 15.42 -8.43
N PRO A 173 -1.65 16.61 -8.52
CA PRO A 173 -1.16 17.78 -7.81
C PRO A 173 -1.43 17.65 -6.30
N LYS A 174 -0.62 18.36 -5.52
CA LYS A 174 -0.68 18.32 -4.04
C LYS A 174 -2.06 18.70 -3.50
N GLU A 175 -2.70 19.70 -4.09
CA GLU A 175 -4.02 20.18 -3.68
C GLU A 175 -5.08 19.10 -3.91
N ARG A 176 -4.91 18.28 -4.97
CA ARG A 176 -5.80 17.16 -5.22
C ARG A 176 -5.56 16.03 -4.22
N LEU A 177 -4.32 15.76 -3.84
CA LEU A 177 -4.02 14.83 -2.74
C LEU A 177 -4.72 15.29 -1.45
N GLU A 178 -4.57 16.56 -1.08
CA GLU A 178 -5.21 17.13 0.12
C GLU A 178 -6.73 16.97 0.13
N ALA A 179 -7.38 17.11 -1.03
CA ALA A 179 -8.83 16.97 -1.14
C ALA A 179 -9.35 15.52 -1.04
N ILE A 180 -8.50 14.52 -1.34
CA ILE A 180 -8.93 13.11 -1.38
C ILE A 180 -8.47 12.30 -0.18
N THR A 181 -7.52 12.79 0.60
CA THR A 181 -6.99 12.11 1.80
C THR A 181 -7.74 12.48 3.06
#